data_AF-A0A9E1BFF7-F1
#
_entry.id   AF-A0A9E1BFF7-F1
#
_cell.length_a   1.000
_cell.length_b   1.000
_cell.length_c   1.000
_cell.angle_alpha   90.00
_cell.angle_beta   90.00
_cell.angle_gamma   90.00
#
_symmetry.space_group_name_H-M   'P 1'
#
loop_
_entity.id
_entity.type
_entity.pdbx_description
1 polymer ?
#
loop_
_entity_poly.entity_id
_entity_poly.type
_entity_poly.pdbx_seq_one_letter_code
_entity_poly.pdbx_strand_id
1 'polypeptide(L)'
;MTRRNTASFRIFILTLYLFLIAVFASGCTDRIFNPPPTLSVPTSDSTIPPTGSIPPKPTETPDSEQEIHFTDVHLESAVRDKLEKSIGVIRRADVNSIKKLDLRVQAITSIDSLEYFTSLEELDLYGNYITDFSVLAKLPSLKKLNLARNYNLRNPDMTNSEGLDLSPLKSLVLLEELDLSENMLMDLSAIGSLPSLKTLTLKQNRITDITPLSGCKALTYVDLSNNYGLNSDNTERGITDLSPLFGNTHIRTLIASRNLITNIDGIEALEELSYLDLTDNYLDSVAPLAGVRKLETALLQSNAITSLEPLKENPTIKTLDVSMNMISNPGLTGIGTMSALQTLKLSQNWITDITPLTGSKSLIYVDLSYNYGKNADNTERGIKDLSPLFENQHLKTLIANHNLITSIEGIEALIELTYLDLTDNYISSIGQLSGAGKLETLLIRNNKITMLEPLRGNATLKTLDVSMNKIIDFDVIKTMTALQRLGWKENPVQDIISIDEFKTSPGTEINNG
;
A
#
# COMPACT_ATOMS: atom_id res chain seq x y z
N MET A 1 24.51 -22.76 11.05
CA MET A 1 23.54 -22.61 12.16
C MET A 1 22.83 -21.24 12.16
N THR A 2 22.92 -20.44 11.10
CA THR A 2 22.49 -19.03 11.08
C THR A 2 21.20 -18.74 10.30
N ARG A 3 20.67 -19.68 9.50
CA ARG A 3 19.40 -19.51 8.77
C ARG A 3 18.12 -19.77 9.59
N ARG A 4 18.23 -20.43 10.75
CA ARG A 4 17.08 -20.76 11.61
C ARG A 4 16.64 -19.60 12.52
N ASN A 5 17.48 -18.58 12.69
CA ASN A 5 17.24 -17.48 13.62
C ASN A 5 16.43 -16.32 13.01
N THR A 6 16.45 -16.12 11.69
CA THR A 6 15.65 -15.08 11.03
C THR A 6 14.16 -15.43 11.01
N ALA A 7 13.81 -16.70 10.78
CA ALA A 7 12.44 -17.21 10.89
C ALA A 7 11.91 -17.14 12.33
N SER A 8 12.72 -17.52 13.34
CA SER A 8 12.33 -17.42 14.75
C SER A 8 12.12 -15.98 15.24
N PHE A 9 12.84 -15.01 14.66
CA PHE A 9 12.67 -13.60 15.01
C PHE A 9 11.37 -13.01 14.45
N ARG A 10 10.96 -13.41 13.23
CA ARG A 10 9.62 -13.07 12.69
C ARG A 10 8.49 -13.79 13.44
N ILE A 11 8.67 -15.05 13.90
CA ILE A 11 7.69 -15.74 14.76
C ILE A 11 7.45 -14.97 16.06
N PHE A 12 8.50 -14.37 16.65
CA PHE A 12 8.39 -13.55 17.86
C PHE A 12 7.63 -12.22 17.62
N ILE A 13 7.79 -11.61 16.44
CA ILE A 13 7.08 -10.38 16.06
C ILE A 13 5.62 -10.66 15.66
N LEU A 14 5.35 -11.78 14.96
CA LEU A 14 3.99 -12.20 14.59
C LEU A 14 3.16 -12.67 15.80
N THR A 15 3.78 -13.29 16.82
CA THR A 15 3.07 -13.70 18.05
C THR A 15 2.64 -12.52 18.90
N LEU A 16 3.32 -11.36 18.80
CA LEU A 16 2.88 -10.13 19.45
C LEU A 16 1.72 -9.46 18.70
N TYR A 17 1.62 -9.67 17.37
CA TYR A 17 0.55 -9.12 16.53
C TYR A 17 -0.75 -9.97 16.55
N LEU A 18 -0.63 -11.29 16.72
CA LEU A 18 -1.77 -12.22 16.76
C LEU A 18 -2.50 -12.27 18.12
N PHE A 19 -1.95 -11.68 19.18
CA PHE A 19 -2.61 -11.61 20.50
C PHE A 19 -3.68 -10.50 20.60
N LEU A 20 -3.90 -9.72 19.54
CA LEU A 20 -4.84 -8.58 19.50
C LEU A 20 -6.10 -8.80 18.63
N ILE A 21 -6.27 -9.96 17.98
CA ILE A 21 -7.45 -10.26 17.14
C ILE A 21 -8.01 -11.68 17.39
N ALA A 22 -8.24 -12.04 18.65
CA ALA A 22 -8.91 -13.29 18.99
C ALA A 22 -9.86 -13.13 20.18
N VAL A 23 -11.02 -12.51 19.96
CA VAL A 23 -12.22 -12.73 20.79
C VAL A 23 -13.44 -12.78 19.86
N PHE A 24 -14.27 -13.80 20.08
CA PHE A 24 -15.57 -14.15 19.47
C PHE A 24 -15.56 -15.15 18.30
N ALA A 25 -15.48 -16.43 18.68
CA ALA A 25 -16.23 -17.50 18.04
C ALA A 25 -17.25 -18.07 19.03
N SER A 26 -18.49 -18.27 18.60
CA SER A 26 -19.27 -19.53 18.72
C SER A 26 -20.79 -19.30 18.79
N GLY A 27 -21.55 -20.11 18.05
CA GLY A 27 -22.82 -20.65 18.56
C GLY A 27 -23.93 -21.00 17.56
N CYS A 28 -24.19 -22.32 17.45
CA CYS A 28 -25.44 -23.04 17.10
C CYS A 28 -25.82 -23.16 15.61
N THR A 29 -25.82 -24.32 14.93
CA THR A 29 -26.45 -25.67 15.06
C THR A 29 -27.83 -25.85 14.40
N ASP A 30 -27.84 -26.79 13.46
CA ASP A 30 -28.89 -27.70 12.95
C ASP A 30 -30.14 -27.16 12.24
N ARG A 31 -30.34 -27.59 10.97
CA ARG A 31 -31.25 -28.72 10.67
C ARG A 31 -31.26 -29.13 9.19
N ILE A 32 -31.29 -30.45 9.02
CA ILE A 32 -31.35 -31.24 7.79
C ILE A 32 -32.82 -31.38 7.33
N PHE A 33 -33.09 -31.24 6.03
CA PHE A 33 -34.28 -31.80 5.39
C PHE A 33 -33.93 -32.27 3.96
N ASN A 34 -33.99 -33.58 3.73
CA ASN A 34 -33.97 -34.20 2.40
C ASN A 34 -35.38 -34.19 1.79
N PRO A 35 -35.53 -34.03 0.46
CA PRO A 35 -36.81 -34.16 -0.24
C PRO A 35 -37.14 -35.64 -0.52
N PRO A 36 -38.43 -36.03 -0.63
CA PRO A 36 -38.81 -37.36 -1.08
C PRO A 36 -38.87 -37.46 -2.62
N PRO A 37 -38.72 -38.67 -3.19
CA PRO A 37 -38.70 -38.91 -4.63
C PRO A 37 -40.10 -39.16 -5.19
N THR A 38 -40.33 -38.81 -6.47
CA THR A 38 -41.47 -39.34 -7.23
C THR A 38 -41.04 -39.81 -8.61
N LEU A 39 -41.14 -41.13 -8.81
CA LEU A 39 -41.09 -41.87 -10.06
C LEU A 39 -42.51 -42.04 -10.62
N SER A 40 -42.72 -41.81 -11.92
CA SER A 40 -43.73 -42.50 -12.76
C SER A 40 -43.35 -42.26 -14.24
N VAL A 41 -42.66 -43.21 -14.89
CA VAL A 41 -43.16 -44.25 -15.83
C VAL A 41 -43.58 -43.70 -17.21
N PRO A 42 -43.09 -44.28 -18.32
CA PRO A 42 -43.24 -43.76 -19.68
C PRO A 42 -44.51 -44.30 -20.36
N THR A 43 -45.04 -43.53 -21.31
CA THR A 43 -45.99 -44.03 -22.31
C THR A 43 -45.48 -43.73 -23.70
N SER A 44 -45.15 -44.80 -24.42
CA SER A 44 -45.01 -44.84 -25.87
C SER A 44 -46.35 -44.53 -26.53
N ASP A 45 -46.35 -43.67 -27.53
CA ASP A 45 -47.22 -43.94 -28.68
C ASP A 45 -46.65 -43.35 -29.97
N SER A 46 -46.61 -44.21 -30.98
CA SER A 46 -46.08 -43.98 -32.32
C SER A 46 -47.26 -43.82 -33.28
N THR A 47 -47.40 -42.66 -33.93
CA THR A 47 -48.23 -42.54 -35.14
C THR A 47 -47.58 -41.65 -36.20
N ILE A 48 -47.85 -42.04 -37.45
CA ILE A 48 -47.21 -41.77 -38.74
C ILE A 48 -47.57 -40.35 -39.27
N PRO A 49 -46.72 -39.71 -40.12
CA PRO A 49 -46.86 -38.29 -40.46
C PRO A 49 -47.83 -38.02 -41.63
N PRO A 50 -48.41 -36.81 -41.74
CA PRO A 50 -48.94 -36.31 -42.99
C PRO A 50 -47.99 -35.29 -43.64
N THR A 51 -47.64 -35.61 -44.88
CA THR A 51 -47.41 -34.73 -46.04
C THR A 51 -47.44 -33.20 -45.85
N GLY A 52 -46.32 -32.55 -46.20
CA GLY A 52 -46.30 -31.55 -47.27
C GLY A 52 -46.88 -30.17 -47.00
N SER A 53 -46.14 -29.34 -46.25
CA SER A 53 -46.11 -27.89 -46.47
C SER A 53 -44.74 -27.37 -46.02
N ILE A 54 -43.97 -26.77 -46.94
CA ILE A 54 -42.72 -26.09 -46.62
C ILE A 54 -43.07 -24.94 -45.66
N PRO A 55 -42.54 -24.91 -44.42
CA PRO A 55 -42.74 -23.77 -43.54
C PRO A 55 -42.13 -22.53 -44.20
N PRO A 56 -42.75 -21.34 -44.10
CA PRO A 56 -42.10 -20.13 -44.58
C PRO A 56 -40.72 -20.03 -43.91
N LYS A 57 -39.68 -19.78 -44.72
CA LYS A 57 -38.33 -19.50 -44.21
C LYS A 57 -38.48 -18.47 -43.10
N PRO A 58 -38.03 -18.73 -41.86
CA PRO A 58 -38.17 -17.75 -40.80
C PRO A 58 -37.52 -16.46 -41.30
N THR A 59 -38.31 -15.40 -41.37
CA THR A 59 -37.79 -14.05 -41.52
C THR A 59 -36.91 -13.82 -40.31
N GLU A 60 -35.59 -14.02 -40.48
CA GLU A 60 -34.60 -13.70 -39.45
C GLU A 60 -34.79 -12.22 -39.12
N THR A 61 -35.13 -11.95 -37.86
CA THR A 61 -35.19 -10.59 -37.33
C THR A 61 -33.85 -9.92 -37.64
N PRO A 62 -33.81 -8.70 -38.21
CA PRO A 62 -32.55 -8.00 -38.44
C PRO A 62 -31.71 -8.00 -37.16
N ASP A 63 -30.42 -8.26 -37.27
CA ASP A 63 -29.51 -8.41 -36.12
C ASP A 63 -29.56 -7.20 -35.14
N SER A 64 -29.80 -6.01 -35.67
CA SER A 64 -30.01 -4.78 -34.89
C SER A 64 -31.28 -4.81 -34.02
N GLU A 65 -32.31 -5.50 -34.48
CA GLU A 65 -33.62 -5.61 -33.84
C GLU A 65 -33.72 -6.80 -32.88
N GLN A 66 -32.65 -7.60 -32.76
CA GLN A 66 -32.59 -8.72 -31.82
C GLN A 66 -32.74 -8.22 -30.38
N GLU A 67 -33.71 -8.79 -29.68
CA GLU A 67 -33.93 -8.58 -28.25
C GLU A 67 -32.83 -9.25 -27.42
N ILE A 68 -32.32 -8.53 -26.42
CA ILE A 68 -31.36 -9.05 -25.46
C ILE A 68 -32.12 -9.53 -24.24
N HIS A 69 -32.00 -10.83 -23.95
CA HIS A 69 -32.48 -11.41 -22.71
C HIS A 69 -31.34 -11.42 -21.68
N PHE A 70 -31.55 -10.73 -20.56
CA PHE A 70 -30.60 -10.70 -19.45
C PHE A 70 -30.84 -11.88 -18.51
N THR A 71 -29.78 -12.62 -18.22
CA THR A 71 -29.80 -13.74 -17.26
C THR A 71 -29.59 -13.26 -15.82
N ASP A 72 -28.99 -12.09 -15.63
CA ASP A 72 -28.75 -11.46 -14.34
C ASP A 72 -29.53 -10.14 -14.23
N VAL A 73 -30.40 -10.05 -13.21
CA VAL A 73 -31.28 -8.89 -13.00
C VAL A 73 -30.51 -7.63 -12.59
N HIS A 74 -29.36 -7.77 -11.90
CA HIS A 74 -28.54 -6.64 -11.50
C HIS A 74 -27.78 -6.08 -12.71
N LEU A 75 -27.30 -6.97 -13.60
CA LEU A 75 -26.74 -6.54 -14.88
C LEU A 75 -27.79 -5.81 -15.72
N GLU A 76 -29.00 -6.37 -15.83
CA GLU A 76 -30.10 -5.71 -16.56
C GLU A 76 -30.38 -4.33 -15.98
N SER A 77 -30.51 -4.22 -14.66
CA SER A 77 -30.75 -2.93 -13.98
C SER A 77 -29.66 -1.92 -14.30
N ALA A 78 -28.39 -2.32 -14.19
CA ALA A 78 -27.27 -1.42 -14.47
C ALA A 78 -27.23 -0.98 -15.94
N VAL A 79 -27.57 -1.87 -16.87
CA VAL A 79 -27.67 -1.52 -18.30
C VAL A 79 -28.87 -0.60 -18.56
N ARG A 80 -30.01 -0.81 -17.91
CA ARG A 80 -31.17 0.08 -17.99
C ARG A 80 -30.84 1.48 -17.50
N ASP A 81 -30.15 1.58 -16.37
CA ASP A 81 -29.69 2.86 -15.83
C ASP A 81 -28.72 3.54 -16.80
N LYS A 82 -27.78 2.78 -17.38
CA LYS A 82 -26.84 3.29 -18.38
C LYS A 82 -27.53 3.82 -19.64
N LEU A 83 -28.63 3.19 -20.05
CA LEU A 83 -29.44 3.58 -21.21
C LEU A 83 -30.51 4.62 -20.90
N GLU A 84 -30.68 5.00 -19.62
CA GLU A 84 -31.81 5.82 -19.14
C GLU A 84 -33.18 5.23 -19.54
N LYS A 85 -33.28 3.89 -19.56
CA LYS A 85 -34.42 3.14 -20.09
C LYS A 85 -35.00 2.17 -19.06
N SER A 86 -35.87 2.68 -18.20
CA SER A 86 -36.46 1.94 -17.08
C SER A 86 -37.42 0.81 -17.50
N ILE A 87 -38.04 0.91 -18.68
CA ILE A 87 -39.01 -0.08 -19.18
C ILE A 87 -38.79 -0.39 -20.66
N GLY A 88 -39.37 -1.50 -21.11
CA GLY A 88 -39.37 -1.92 -22.51
C GLY A 88 -38.16 -2.78 -22.89
N VAL A 89 -38.24 -3.34 -24.09
CA VAL A 89 -37.25 -4.27 -24.65
C VAL A 89 -35.93 -3.56 -24.91
N ILE A 90 -34.82 -4.14 -24.45
CA ILE A 90 -33.46 -3.73 -24.80
C ILE A 90 -33.04 -4.55 -26.02
N ARG A 91 -32.62 -3.87 -27.08
CA ARG A 91 -32.16 -4.50 -28.33
C ARG A 91 -30.67 -4.37 -28.51
N ARG A 92 -30.10 -5.18 -29.41
CA ARG A 92 -28.69 -5.08 -29.80
C ARG A 92 -28.30 -3.67 -30.26
N ALA A 93 -29.16 -3.00 -31.02
CA ALA A 93 -28.94 -1.61 -31.42
C ALA A 93 -28.84 -0.62 -30.25
N ASP A 94 -29.48 -0.91 -29.11
CA ASP A 94 -29.44 -0.03 -27.94
C ASP A 94 -28.05 -0.07 -27.27
N VAL A 95 -27.36 -1.22 -27.30
CA VAL A 95 -26.12 -1.45 -26.55
C VAL A 95 -24.86 -1.44 -27.42
N ASN A 96 -24.98 -1.64 -28.73
CA ASN A 96 -23.82 -1.82 -29.61
C ASN A 96 -22.90 -0.59 -29.69
N SER A 97 -23.36 0.60 -29.31
CA SER A 97 -22.57 1.83 -29.27
C SER A 97 -21.95 2.13 -27.90
N ILE A 98 -22.26 1.33 -26.87
CA ILE A 98 -21.72 1.52 -25.52
C ILE A 98 -20.23 1.17 -25.53
N LYS A 99 -19.40 2.17 -25.25
CA LYS A 99 -17.94 2.02 -25.15
C LYS A 99 -17.43 1.82 -23.74
N LYS A 100 -18.19 2.26 -22.74
CA LYS A 100 -17.79 2.23 -21.33
C LYS A 100 -18.96 1.78 -20.48
N LEU A 101 -18.73 0.78 -19.64
CA LEU A 101 -19.73 0.25 -18.74
C LEU A 101 -19.11 0.05 -17.34
N ASP A 102 -19.69 0.73 -16.36
CA ASP A 102 -19.33 0.61 -14.94
C ASP A 102 -20.40 -0.24 -14.27
N LEU A 103 -19.98 -1.38 -13.72
CA LEU A 103 -20.83 -2.37 -13.07
C LEU A 103 -20.32 -2.69 -11.67
N ARG A 104 -19.66 -1.74 -11.00
CA ARG A 104 -19.02 -1.96 -9.70
C ARG A 104 -20.03 -2.26 -8.60
N VAL A 105 -19.74 -3.30 -7.80
CA VAL A 105 -20.45 -3.63 -6.55
C VAL A 105 -21.97 -3.71 -6.73
N GLN A 106 -22.41 -4.42 -7.77
CA GLN A 106 -23.83 -4.58 -8.12
C GLN A 106 -24.38 -5.97 -7.73
N ALA A 107 -23.56 -6.81 -7.10
CA ALA A 107 -23.89 -8.21 -6.81
C ALA A 107 -24.19 -9.05 -8.08
N ILE A 108 -23.59 -8.69 -9.21
CA ILE A 108 -23.73 -9.42 -10.47
C ILE A 108 -23.09 -10.81 -10.35
N THR A 109 -23.75 -11.81 -10.91
CA THR A 109 -23.35 -13.22 -10.90
C THR A 109 -23.10 -13.78 -12.29
N SER A 110 -23.79 -13.25 -13.32
CA SER A 110 -23.58 -13.61 -14.73
C SER A 110 -23.46 -12.37 -15.61
N ILE A 111 -22.57 -12.44 -16.60
CA ILE A 111 -22.32 -11.38 -17.57
C ILE A 111 -22.51 -11.86 -19.03
N ASP A 112 -23.18 -12.98 -19.26
CA ASP A 112 -23.27 -13.61 -20.59
C ASP A 112 -23.88 -12.69 -21.65
N SER A 113 -24.86 -11.87 -21.24
CA SER A 113 -25.52 -10.88 -22.11
C SER A 113 -24.57 -9.75 -22.55
N LEU A 114 -23.36 -9.64 -22.00
CA LEU A 114 -22.37 -8.70 -22.51
C LEU A 114 -21.87 -9.06 -23.92
N GLU A 115 -22.12 -10.26 -24.45
CA GLU A 115 -21.72 -10.65 -25.81
C GLU A 115 -22.22 -9.69 -26.91
N TYR A 116 -23.29 -8.95 -26.65
CA TYR A 116 -23.89 -7.98 -27.57
C TYR A 116 -23.20 -6.58 -27.53
N PHE A 117 -22.34 -6.32 -26.55
CA PHE A 117 -21.67 -5.04 -26.31
C PHE A 117 -20.34 -4.95 -27.09
N THR A 118 -20.38 -5.22 -28.39
CA THR A 118 -19.16 -5.43 -29.20
C THR A 118 -18.25 -4.20 -29.35
N SER A 119 -18.74 -2.99 -29.04
CA SER A 119 -17.94 -1.75 -29.06
C SER A 119 -17.36 -1.38 -27.70
N LEU A 120 -17.48 -2.25 -26.70
CA LEU A 120 -17.01 -1.98 -25.34
C LEU A 120 -15.47 -1.90 -25.31
N GLU A 121 -14.95 -0.77 -24.86
CA GLU A 121 -13.52 -0.49 -24.72
C GLU A 121 -13.10 -0.47 -23.24
N GLU A 122 -14.01 -0.11 -22.32
CA GLU A 122 -13.76 -0.06 -20.88
C GLU A 122 -14.88 -0.76 -20.11
N LEU A 123 -14.51 -1.72 -19.26
CA LEU A 123 -15.43 -2.51 -18.46
C LEU A 123 -14.93 -2.62 -17.02
N ASP A 124 -15.71 -2.11 -16.07
CA ASP A 124 -15.41 -2.25 -14.64
C ASP A 124 -16.41 -3.21 -13.98
N LEU A 125 -15.92 -4.37 -13.56
CA LEU A 125 -16.66 -5.43 -12.89
C LEU A 125 -16.25 -5.57 -11.41
N TYR A 126 -15.57 -4.58 -10.82
CA TYR A 126 -15.04 -4.67 -9.47
C TYR A 126 -16.10 -5.05 -8.42
N GLY A 127 -15.78 -5.99 -7.55
CA GLY A 127 -16.57 -6.28 -6.36
C GLY A 127 -17.92 -6.96 -6.63
N ASN A 128 -18.01 -7.77 -7.69
CA ASN A 128 -19.17 -8.61 -7.98
C ASN A 128 -18.91 -10.08 -7.57
N TYR A 129 -19.78 -10.99 -8.01
CA TYR A 129 -19.74 -12.42 -7.68
C TYR A 129 -19.62 -13.27 -8.96
N ILE A 130 -18.90 -12.77 -9.96
CA ILE A 130 -18.78 -13.40 -11.28
C ILE A 130 -17.69 -14.47 -11.23
N THR A 131 -18.05 -15.70 -11.60
CA THR A 131 -17.10 -16.83 -11.66
C THR A 131 -16.79 -17.28 -13.08
N ASP A 132 -17.64 -16.95 -14.05
CA ASP A 132 -17.44 -17.28 -15.46
C ASP A 132 -17.22 -15.99 -16.28
N PHE A 133 -16.03 -15.87 -16.86
CA PHE A 133 -15.64 -14.75 -17.71
C PHE A 133 -15.55 -15.13 -19.20
N SER A 134 -16.09 -16.28 -19.60
CA SER A 134 -15.99 -16.79 -20.99
C SER A 134 -16.50 -15.78 -22.03
N VAL A 135 -17.51 -14.98 -21.68
CA VAL A 135 -18.06 -13.93 -22.55
C VAL A 135 -17.02 -12.88 -22.95
N LEU A 136 -16.00 -12.62 -22.13
CA LEU A 136 -14.98 -11.61 -22.41
C LEU A 136 -14.22 -11.91 -23.70
N ALA A 137 -14.06 -13.18 -24.07
CA ALA A 137 -13.42 -13.57 -25.33
C ALA A 137 -14.17 -13.04 -26.57
N LYS A 138 -15.45 -12.67 -26.44
CA LYS A 138 -16.29 -12.05 -27.47
C LYS A 138 -16.21 -10.52 -27.49
N LEU A 139 -15.40 -9.91 -26.63
CA LEU A 139 -15.24 -8.45 -26.49
C LEU A 139 -13.83 -7.98 -26.88
N PRO A 140 -13.40 -8.17 -28.14
CA PRO A 140 -12.02 -7.93 -28.57
C PRO A 140 -11.59 -6.46 -28.55
N SER A 141 -12.55 -5.54 -28.42
CA SER A 141 -12.33 -4.09 -28.38
C SER A 141 -11.87 -3.58 -27.01
N LEU A 142 -11.87 -4.43 -25.98
CA LEU A 142 -11.51 -4.06 -24.61
C LEU A 142 -10.06 -3.57 -24.51
N LYS A 143 -9.91 -2.40 -23.92
CA LYS A 143 -8.63 -1.74 -23.59
C LYS A 143 -8.42 -1.61 -22.08
N LYS A 144 -9.50 -1.46 -21.32
CA LYS A 144 -9.46 -1.39 -19.85
C LYS A 144 -10.43 -2.38 -19.25
N LEU A 145 -9.92 -3.20 -18.34
CA LEU A 145 -10.71 -4.24 -17.70
C LEU A 145 -10.37 -4.31 -16.21
N ASN A 146 -11.39 -4.15 -15.37
CA ASN A 146 -11.26 -4.35 -13.93
C ASN A 146 -12.10 -5.56 -13.52
N LEU A 147 -11.43 -6.65 -13.13
CA LEU A 147 -12.06 -7.87 -12.59
C LEU A 147 -11.77 -8.05 -11.11
N ALA A 148 -11.21 -7.04 -10.43
CA ALA A 148 -10.78 -7.20 -9.06
C ALA A 148 -11.96 -7.56 -8.13
N ARG A 149 -11.66 -8.41 -7.14
CA ARG A 149 -12.63 -8.83 -6.12
C ARG A 149 -13.90 -9.47 -6.70
N ASN A 150 -13.74 -10.44 -7.61
CA ASN A 150 -14.86 -11.25 -8.15
C ASN A 150 -14.93 -12.68 -7.57
N TYR A 151 -14.09 -12.99 -6.58
CA TYR A 151 -14.10 -14.29 -5.93
C TYR A 151 -15.27 -14.44 -4.92
N ASN A 152 -16.06 -15.51 -5.06
CA ASN A 152 -17.19 -15.79 -4.20
C ASN A 152 -16.79 -16.55 -2.92
N LEU A 153 -16.53 -15.83 -1.82
CA LEU A 153 -16.29 -16.41 -0.48
C LEU A 153 -17.49 -17.20 0.09
N ARG A 154 -18.68 -17.14 -0.54
CA ARG A 154 -19.90 -17.81 -0.08
C ARG A 154 -20.18 -19.15 -0.74
N ASN A 155 -19.34 -19.62 -1.66
CA ASN A 155 -19.49 -20.97 -2.19
C ASN A 155 -18.57 -21.94 -1.42
N PRO A 156 -19.08 -22.67 -0.40
CA PRO A 156 -18.31 -23.66 0.33
C PRO A 156 -17.86 -24.85 -0.56
N ASP A 157 -18.47 -25.00 -1.74
CA ASP A 157 -18.09 -26.01 -2.74
C ASP A 157 -17.01 -25.52 -3.71
N MET A 158 -16.54 -24.26 -3.62
CA MET A 158 -15.27 -23.86 -4.24
C MET A 158 -14.10 -24.40 -3.41
N THR A 159 -13.98 -25.72 -3.40
CA THR A 159 -12.79 -26.46 -2.96
C THR A 159 -11.63 -26.31 -3.95
N ASN A 160 -11.85 -25.64 -5.09
CA ASN A 160 -10.84 -25.51 -6.13
C ASN A 160 -9.78 -24.50 -5.68
N SER A 161 -8.62 -25.03 -5.34
CA SER A 161 -7.37 -24.33 -5.05
C SER A 161 -6.83 -23.49 -6.21
N GLU A 162 -7.51 -23.44 -7.35
CA GLU A 162 -6.96 -22.96 -8.63
C GLU A 162 -7.22 -21.46 -8.92
N GLY A 163 -7.98 -20.77 -8.08
CA GLY A 163 -8.28 -19.34 -8.28
C GLY A 163 -9.25 -19.09 -9.45
N LEU A 164 -9.19 -17.89 -10.04
CA LEU A 164 -10.05 -17.49 -11.16
C LEU A 164 -9.44 -17.93 -12.52
N ASP A 165 -10.25 -18.50 -13.43
CA ASP A 165 -9.79 -18.83 -14.79
C ASP A 165 -9.62 -17.57 -15.65
N LEU A 166 -8.39 -17.33 -16.09
CA LEU A 166 -8.02 -16.20 -16.94
C LEU A 166 -7.98 -16.56 -18.43
N SER A 167 -8.24 -17.82 -18.82
CA SER A 167 -8.21 -18.27 -20.21
C SER A 167 -8.99 -17.38 -21.20
N PRO A 168 -10.16 -16.79 -20.83
CA PRO A 168 -10.89 -15.90 -21.74
C PRO A 168 -10.16 -14.61 -22.11
N LEU A 169 -9.17 -14.19 -21.32
CA LEU A 169 -8.44 -12.94 -21.54
C LEU A 169 -7.41 -13.02 -22.67
N LYS A 170 -7.00 -14.24 -23.06
CA LYS A 170 -5.90 -14.46 -24.02
C LYS A 170 -6.14 -13.80 -25.39
N SER A 171 -7.40 -13.61 -25.80
CA SER A 171 -7.76 -12.98 -27.07
C SER A 171 -7.85 -11.45 -27.01
N LEU A 172 -7.75 -10.84 -25.82
CA LEU A 172 -7.88 -9.39 -25.62
C LEU A 172 -6.58 -8.64 -25.94
N VAL A 173 -6.13 -8.75 -27.18
CA VAL A 173 -4.82 -8.22 -27.63
C VAL A 173 -4.69 -6.69 -27.57
N LEU A 174 -5.82 -5.98 -27.47
CA LEU A 174 -5.88 -4.52 -27.31
C LEU A 174 -5.88 -4.07 -25.84
N LEU A 175 -5.86 -5.00 -24.88
CA LEU A 175 -5.94 -4.67 -23.47
C LEU A 175 -4.67 -3.93 -23.02
N GLU A 176 -4.86 -2.71 -22.51
CA GLU A 176 -3.81 -1.81 -22.05
C GLU A 176 -3.75 -1.73 -20.52
N GLU A 177 -4.90 -1.82 -19.85
CA GLU A 177 -5.03 -1.75 -18.40
C GLU A 177 -5.86 -2.93 -17.88
N LEU A 178 -5.28 -3.69 -16.94
CA LEU A 178 -5.91 -4.86 -16.34
C LEU A 178 -5.72 -4.85 -14.82
N ASP A 179 -6.84 -4.87 -14.10
CA ASP A 179 -6.85 -5.09 -12.65
C ASP A 179 -7.46 -6.47 -12.33
N LEU A 180 -6.66 -7.31 -11.68
CA LEU A 180 -6.96 -8.67 -11.28
C LEU A 180 -6.80 -8.86 -9.76
N SER A 181 -6.80 -7.77 -8.99
CA SER A 181 -6.57 -7.79 -7.55
C SER A 181 -7.61 -8.61 -6.78
N GLU A 182 -7.22 -9.18 -5.64
CA GLU A 182 -8.15 -9.85 -4.71
C GLU A 182 -8.94 -11.02 -5.34
N ASN A 183 -8.31 -11.85 -6.19
CA ASN A 183 -8.95 -12.97 -6.90
C ASN A 183 -8.35 -14.35 -6.60
N MET A 184 -7.46 -14.44 -5.61
CA MET A 184 -6.76 -15.69 -5.22
C MET A 184 -5.98 -16.35 -6.37
N LEU A 185 -5.53 -15.59 -7.36
CA LEU A 185 -4.84 -16.09 -8.55
C LEU A 185 -3.51 -16.77 -8.21
N MET A 186 -3.19 -17.82 -8.97
CA MET A 186 -1.90 -18.52 -8.92
C MET A 186 -1.24 -18.61 -10.30
N ASP A 187 -2.03 -18.81 -11.37
CA ASP A 187 -1.56 -18.90 -12.74
C ASP A 187 -1.79 -17.60 -13.53
N LEU A 188 -0.76 -17.15 -14.23
CA LEU A 188 -0.76 -15.96 -15.10
C LEU A 188 -0.53 -16.30 -16.58
N SER A 189 -0.51 -17.59 -16.94
CA SER A 189 -0.18 -18.08 -18.28
C SER A 189 -1.03 -17.44 -19.38
N ALA A 190 -2.32 -17.19 -19.10
CA ALA A 190 -3.26 -16.61 -20.05
C ALA A 190 -2.96 -15.13 -20.39
N ILE A 191 -2.34 -14.38 -19.48
CA ILE A 191 -2.06 -12.94 -19.66
C ILE A 191 -0.62 -12.64 -20.07
N GLY A 192 0.29 -13.62 -19.93
CA GLY A 192 1.73 -13.41 -20.13
C GLY A 192 2.18 -12.96 -21.53
N SER A 193 1.28 -13.00 -22.52
CA SER A 193 1.56 -12.60 -23.90
C SER A 193 0.66 -11.47 -24.40
N LEU A 194 -0.01 -10.72 -23.52
CA LEU A 194 -0.82 -9.57 -23.92
C LEU A 194 0.11 -8.42 -24.39
N PRO A 195 0.15 -8.11 -25.70
CA PRO A 195 1.21 -7.28 -26.27
C PRO A 195 1.05 -5.79 -25.95
N SER A 196 -0.18 -5.36 -25.68
CA SER A 196 -0.52 -3.94 -25.44
C SER A 196 -0.58 -3.57 -23.97
N LEU A 197 -0.37 -4.53 -23.06
CA LEU A 197 -0.60 -4.34 -21.63
C LEU A 197 0.45 -3.42 -21.02
N LYS A 198 0.01 -2.27 -20.52
CA LYS A 198 0.85 -1.20 -19.94
C LYS A 198 0.74 -1.12 -18.42
N THR A 199 -0.46 -1.36 -17.90
CA THR A 199 -0.78 -1.28 -16.47
C THR A 199 -1.37 -2.60 -16.02
N LEU A 200 -0.73 -3.24 -15.06
CA LEU A 200 -1.16 -4.51 -14.50
C LEU A 200 -1.15 -4.47 -12.97
N THR A 201 -2.31 -4.70 -12.37
CA THR A 201 -2.46 -4.81 -10.92
C THR A 201 -2.88 -6.25 -10.57
N LEU A 202 -2.07 -6.90 -9.74
CA LEU A 202 -2.20 -8.29 -9.29
C LEU A 202 -2.17 -8.37 -7.75
N LYS A 203 -2.51 -7.28 -7.08
CA LYS A 203 -2.44 -7.13 -5.63
C LYS A 203 -3.33 -8.16 -4.91
N GLN A 204 -2.88 -8.66 -3.77
CA GLN A 204 -3.67 -9.56 -2.90
C GLN A 204 -4.15 -10.83 -3.63
N ASN A 205 -3.22 -11.52 -4.31
CA ASN A 205 -3.43 -12.83 -4.89
C ASN A 205 -2.57 -13.90 -4.19
N ARG A 206 -2.33 -15.05 -4.83
CA ARG A 206 -1.51 -16.15 -4.31
C ARG A 206 -0.39 -16.52 -5.30
N ILE A 207 0.07 -15.54 -6.05
CA ILE A 207 1.03 -15.72 -7.15
C ILE A 207 2.41 -16.00 -6.56
N THR A 208 3.07 -17.03 -7.09
CA THR A 208 4.47 -17.35 -6.77
C THR A 208 5.37 -17.31 -8.00
N ASP A 209 4.82 -17.59 -9.18
CA ASP A 209 5.53 -17.57 -10.45
C ASP A 209 5.03 -16.42 -11.34
N ILE A 210 5.93 -15.49 -11.65
CA ILE A 210 5.68 -14.37 -12.56
C ILE A 210 6.37 -14.52 -13.90
N THR A 211 6.95 -15.68 -14.21
CA THR A 211 7.59 -15.99 -15.51
C THR A 211 6.72 -15.60 -16.71
N PRO A 212 5.39 -15.84 -16.71
CA PRO A 212 4.54 -15.41 -17.82
C PRO A 212 4.64 -13.92 -18.15
N LEU A 213 4.88 -13.04 -17.18
CA LEU A 213 4.92 -11.58 -17.39
C LEU A 213 6.10 -11.11 -18.25
N SER A 214 7.12 -11.97 -18.44
CA SER A 214 8.27 -11.66 -19.30
C SER A 214 7.90 -11.35 -20.76
N GLY A 215 6.74 -11.84 -21.23
CA GLY A 215 6.22 -11.56 -22.58
C GLY A 215 5.46 -10.23 -22.71
N CYS A 216 5.07 -9.59 -21.62
CA CYS A 216 4.27 -8.35 -21.61
C CYS A 216 5.14 -7.10 -21.82
N LYS A 217 5.79 -6.98 -22.98
CA LYS A 217 6.87 -5.99 -23.22
C LYS A 217 6.47 -4.52 -23.15
N ALA A 218 5.18 -4.21 -23.13
CA ALA A 218 4.66 -2.85 -23.02
C ALA A 218 4.44 -2.36 -21.57
N LEU A 219 4.71 -3.20 -20.56
CA LEU A 219 4.47 -2.85 -19.16
C LEU A 219 5.25 -1.60 -18.73
N THR A 220 4.53 -0.68 -18.08
CA THR A 220 5.04 0.57 -17.51
C THR A 220 4.73 0.68 -16.02
N TYR A 221 3.63 0.07 -15.58
CA TYR A 221 3.19 0.00 -14.18
C TYR A 221 2.84 -1.44 -13.83
N VAL A 222 3.44 -1.96 -12.75
CA VAL A 222 3.14 -3.30 -12.23
C VAL A 222 2.99 -3.24 -10.71
N ASP A 223 1.85 -3.72 -10.19
CA ASP A 223 1.63 -3.95 -8.76
C ASP A 223 1.42 -5.45 -8.48
N LEU A 224 2.39 -6.04 -7.79
CA LEU A 224 2.46 -7.43 -7.34
C LEU A 224 2.30 -7.55 -5.81
N SER A 225 1.84 -6.49 -5.14
CA SER A 225 1.86 -6.43 -3.68
C SER A 225 0.96 -7.47 -3.02
N ASN A 226 1.31 -7.89 -1.81
CA ASN A 226 0.51 -8.81 -1.00
C ASN A 226 0.24 -10.16 -1.70
N ASN A 227 1.23 -10.76 -2.34
CA ASN A 227 1.13 -12.14 -2.84
C ASN A 227 1.71 -13.16 -1.86
N TYR A 228 1.99 -12.74 -0.62
CA TYR A 228 2.40 -13.64 0.47
C TYR A 228 1.22 -14.42 1.08
N GLY A 229 1.51 -15.60 1.63
CA GLY A 229 0.55 -16.36 2.41
C GLY A 229 1.14 -17.66 2.97
N LEU A 230 0.28 -18.49 3.57
CA LEU A 230 0.67 -19.80 4.11
C LEU A 230 0.02 -20.93 3.31
N ASN A 231 0.81 -21.89 2.88
CA ASN A 231 0.35 -23.15 2.31
C ASN A 231 -0.38 -23.99 3.38
N SER A 232 -1.06 -25.06 2.95
CA SER A 232 -1.80 -25.95 3.86
C SER A 232 -0.90 -26.65 4.90
N ASP A 233 0.40 -26.72 4.65
CA ASP A 233 1.43 -27.25 5.55
C ASP A 233 2.08 -26.17 6.44
N ASN A 234 1.52 -24.95 6.46
CA ASN A 234 2.04 -23.76 7.15
C ASN A 234 3.41 -23.27 6.65
N THR A 235 3.85 -23.67 5.46
CA THR A 235 5.01 -23.04 4.80
C THR A 235 4.61 -21.72 4.15
N GLU A 236 5.53 -20.75 4.13
CA GLU A 236 5.32 -19.48 3.44
C GLU A 236 5.31 -19.69 1.92
N ARG A 237 4.39 -19.01 1.23
CA ARG A 237 4.40 -18.82 -0.23
C ARG A 237 4.38 -17.34 -0.56
N GLY A 238 4.91 -16.99 -1.72
CA GLY A 238 4.87 -15.66 -2.29
C GLY A 238 5.93 -15.52 -3.37
N ILE A 239 5.98 -14.33 -3.98
CA ILE A 239 6.95 -14.04 -5.03
C ILE A 239 8.34 -13.91 -4.39
N THR A 240 9.33 -14.64 -4.93
CA THR A 240 10.72 -14.59 -4.45
C THR A 240 11.68 -13.98 -5.47
N ASP A 241 11.32 -13.99 -6.76
CA ASP A 241 12.17 -13.58 -7.87
C ASP A 241 11.43 -12.60 -8.79
N LEU A 242 12.05 -11.45 -9.04
CA LEU A 242 11.57 -10.41 -9.94
C LEU A 242 12.22 -10.46 -11.33
N SER A 243 13.19 -11.35 -11.55
CA SER A 243 13.95 -11.45 -12.80
C SER A 243 13.12 -11.56 -14.08
N PRO A 244 11.91 -12.19 -14.08
CA PRO A 244 11.07 -12.20 -15.27
C PRO A 244 10.64 -10.81 -15.77
N LEU A 245 10.64 -9.79 -14.92
CA LEU A 245 10.28 -8.42 -15.29
C LEU A 245 11.45 -7.61 -15.84
N PHE A 246 12.69 -8.02 -15.64
CA PHE A 246 13.86 -7.18 -15.97
C PHE A 246 14.05 -7.00 -17.49
N GLY A 247 13.41 -7.84 -18.31
CA GLY A 247 13.31 -7.65 -19.75
C GLY A 247 12.24 -6.65 -20.20
N ASN A 248 11.54 -5.98 -19.29
CA ASN A 248 10.49 -4.99 -19.55
C ASN A 248 11.02 -3.59 -19.21
N THR A 249 11.96 -3.11 -20.04
CA THR A 249 12.78 -1.92 -19.76
C THR A 249 12.02 -0.60 -19.62
N HIS A 250 10.73 -0.58 -20.01
CA HIS A 250 9.83 0.58 -19.91
C HIS A 250 9.08 0.65 -18.57
N ILE A 251 9.28 -0.30 -17.65
CA ILE A 251 8.68 -0.24 -16.30
C ILE A 251 9.18 1.02 -15.59
N ARG A 252 8.24 1.88 -15.20
CA ARG A 252 8.47 3.13 -14.45
C ARG A 252 8.12 3.00 -12.99
N THR A 253 7.12 2.17 -12.69
CA THR A 253 6.60 1.91 -11.35
C THR A 253 6.50 0.42 -11.12
N LEU A 254 7.23 -0.07 -10.13
CA LEU A 254 7.17 -1.45 -9.67
C LEU A 254 6.84 -1.48 -8.18
N ILE A 255 5.68 -2.04 -7.84
CA ILE A 255 5.24 -2.25 -6.47
C ILE A 255 5.20 -3.76 -6.26
N ALA A 256 6.00 -4.28 -5.33
CA ALA A 256 6.02 -5.69 -4.96
C ALA A 256 6.16 -5.87 -3.44
N SER A 257 5.56 -4.95 -2.67
CA SER A 257 5.56 -5.01 -1.21
C SER A 257 4.80 -6.22 -0.67
N ARG A 258 5.19 -6.72 0.51
CA ARG A 258 4.58 -7.90 1.17
C ARG A 258 4.64 -9.15 0.31
N ASN A 259 5.87 -9.55 0.00
CA ASN A 259 6.24 -10.77 -0.72
C ASN A 259 7.39 -11.48 0.01
N LEU A 260 8.06 -12.43 -0.66
CA LEU A 260 9.19 -13.18 -0.13
C LEU A 260 10.50 -12.85 -0.89
N ILE A 261 10.63 -11.64 -1.43
CA ILE A 261 11.74 -11.27 -2.31
C ILE A 261 13.03 -11.11 -1.50
N THR A 262 14.09 -11.81 -1.92
CA THR A 262 15.38 -11.80 -1.22
C THR A 262 16.50 -11.11 -1.99
N ASN A 263 16.37 -10.97 -3.30
CA ASN A 263 17.37 -10.31 -4.16
C ASN A 263 16.67 -9.61 -5.34
N ILE A 264 17.39 -8.66 -5.94
CA ILE A 264 16.93 -7.87 -7.08
C ILE A 264 18.09 -7.65 -8.07
N ASP A 265 19.00 -8.61 -8.17
CA ASP A 265 20.13 -8.56 -9.09
C ASP A 265 19.61 -8.52 -10.53
N GLY A 266 20.03 -7.52 -11.33
CA GLY A 266 19.53 -7.31 -12.69
C GLY A 266 18.43 -6.25 -12.80
N ILE A 267 17.93 -5.70 -11.68
CA ILE A 267 16.93 -4.62 -11.68
C ILE A 267 17.42 -3.35 -12.39
N GLU A 268 18.73 -3.16 -12.52
CA GLU A 268 19.34 -2.07 -13.29
C GLU A 268 18.98 -2.09 -14.78
N ALA A 269 18.48 -3.22 -15.31
CA ALA A 269 17.94 -3.30 -16.66
C ALA A 269 16.61 -2.53 -16.83
N LEU A 270 15.93 -2.17 -15.75
CA LEU A 270 14.73 -1.33 -15.79
C LEU A 270 15.12 0.15 -15.95
N GLU A 271 15.53 0.52 -17.16
CA GLU A 271 16.10 1.84 -17.50
C GLU A 271 15.16 3.04 -17.26
N GLU A 272 13.85 2.79 -17.19
CA GLU A 272 12.83 3.81 -16.89
C GLU A 272 12.33 3.78 -15.43
N LEU A 273 12.84 2.88 -14.59
CA LEU A 273 12.34 2.72 -13.22
C LEU A 273 12.57 3.99 -12.40
N SER A 274 11.47 4.58 -11.94
CA SER A 274 11.45 5.83 -11.16
C SER A 274 10.87 5.65 -9.76
N TYR A 275 9.99 4.66 -9.59
CA TYR A 275 9.35 4.34 -8.33
C TYR A 275 9.43 2.83 -8.06
N LEU A 276 10.01 2.48 -6.92
CA LEU A 276 10.14 1.10 -6.45
C LEU A 276 9.61 0.98 -5.02
N ASP A 277 8.67 0.07 -4.80
CA ASP A 277 8.21 -0.34 -3.47
C ASP A 277 8.44 -1.83 -3.25
N LEU A 278 9.38 -2.15 -2.38
CA LEU A 278 9.71 -3.51 -1.91
C LEU A 278 9.53 -3.62 -0.38
N THR A 279 8.64 -2.80 0.20
CA THR A 279 8.32 -2.83 1.63
C THR A 279 7.89 -4.22 2.07
N ASP A 280 8.34 -4.67 3.24
CA ASP A 280 8.02 -5.98 3.82
C ASP A 280 8.38 -7.15 2.89
N ASN A 281 9.69 -7.29 2.68
CA ASN A 281 10.32 -8.40 1.97
C ASN A 281 11.52 -8.89 2.79
N TYR A 282 12.48 -9.56 2.17
CA TYR A 282 13.64 -10.18 2.82
C TYR A 282 14.97 -9.72 2.19
N LEU A 283 15.02 -8.52 1.62
CA LEU A 283 16.24 -7.96 1.05
C LEU A 283 17.26 -7.66 2.15
N ASP A 284 18.51 -8.05 1.97
CA ASP A 284 19.61 -7.71 2.87
C ASP A 284 20.60 -6.68 2.27
N SER A 285 20.43 -6.37 0.99
CA SER A 285 21.32 -5.52 0.21
C SER A 285 20.56 -4.62 -0.75
N VAL A 286 21.09 -3.40 -0.94
CA VAL A 286 20.64 -2.41 -1.92
C VAL A 286 21.59 -2.29 -3.11
N ALA A 287 22.63 -3.14 -3.19
CA ALA A 287 23.68 -3.02 -4.21
C ALA A 287 23.15 -2.95 -5.66
N PRO A 288 22.14 -3.73 -6.07
CA PRO A 288 21.59 -3.65 -7.43
C PRO A 288 20.99 -2.28 -7.76
N LEU A 289 20.50 -1.52 -6.76
CA LEU A 289 19.91 -0.20 -6.97
C LEU A 289 20.94 0.88 -7.33
N ALA A 290 22.24 0.64 -7.11
CA ALA A 290 23.30 1.56 -7.50
C ALA A 290 23.33 1.81 -9.03
N GLY A 291 22.90 0.82 -9.82
CA GLY A 291 22.81 0.89 -11.28
C GLY A 291 21.55 1.57 -11.81
N VAL A 292 20.51 1.76 -11.00
CA VAL A 292 19.21 2.28 -11.46
C VAL A 292 19.23 3.81 -11.51
N ARG A 293 19.58 4.35 -12.68
CA ARG A 293 19.91 5.79 -12.86
C ARG A 293 18.72 6.75 -12.96
N LYS A 294 17.47 6.27 -12.95
CA LYS A 294 16.26 7.12 -12.93
C LYS A 294 15.43 6.95 -11.66
N LEU A 295 15.88 6.13 -10.71
CA LEU A 295 15.14 5.85 -9.49
C LEU A 295 15.04 7.10 -8.64
N GLU A 296 13.83 7.61 -8.42
CA GLU A 296 13.58 8.78 -7.59
C GLU A 296 13.05 8.40 -6.21
N THR A 297 12.25 7.33 -6.13
CA THR A 297 11.65 6.84 -4.88
C THR A 297 11.93 5.36 -4.70
N ALA A 298 12.54 5.01 -3.57
CA ALA A 298 12.76 3.64 -3.13
C ALA A 298 12.16 3.43 -1.73
N LEU A 299 11.12 2.62 -1.65
CA LEU A 299 10.50 2.21 -0.39
C LEU A 299 10.94 0.77 -0.08
N LEU A 300 11.75 0.62 0.97
CA LEU A 300 12.43 -0.62 1.36
C LEU A 300 12.20 -0.92 2.84
N GLN A 301 11.14 -0.36 3.43
CA GLN A 301 10.80 -0.55 4.83
C GLN A 301 10.62 -2.05 5.16
N SER A 302 10.95 -2.47 6.38
CA SER A 302 10.71 -3.85 6.86
C SER A 302 11.41 -4.93 6.03
N ASN A 303 12.69 -4.71 5.74
CA ASN A 303 13.58 -5.69 5.11
C ASN A 303 14.69 -6.10 6.12
N ALA A 304 15.77 -6.69 5.63
CA ALA A 304 16.96 -7.06 6.40
C ALA A 304 18.21 -6.27 5.97
N ILE A 305 18.04 -5.07 5.39
CA ILE A 305 19.14 -4.27 4.84
C ILE A 305 20.10 -3.86 5.96
N THR A 306 21.40 -4.00 5.69
CA THR A 306 22.45 -3.69 6.68
C THR A 306 23.32 -2.49 6.29
N SER A 307 23.37 -2.14 5.00
CA SER A 307 24.24 -1.08 4.49
C SER A 307 23.62 -0.35 3.30
N LEU A 308 23.81 0.97 3.27
CA LEU A 308 23.45 1.89 2.19
C LEU A 308 24.66 2.33 1.38
N GLU A 309 25.88 1.88 1.74
CA GLU A 309 27.12 2.26 1.04
C GLU A 309 27.06 2.12 -0.48
N PRO A 310 26.42 1.07 -1.07
CA PRO A 310 26.31 0.97 -2.51
C PRO A 310 25.58 2.15 -3.18
N LEU A 311 24.74 2.89 -2.44
CA LEU A 311 23.97 4.01 -2.95
C LEU A 311 24.70 5.35 -2.90
N LYS A 312 25.92 5.42 -2.34
CA LYS A 312 26.65 6.68 -2.10
C LYS A 312 26.80 7.59 -3.33
N GLU A 313 26.85 7.00 -4.53
CA GLU A 313 26.96 7.71 -5.80
C GLU A 313 25.64 7.78 -6.60
N ASN A 314 24.51 7.37 -6.02
CA ASN A 314 23.23 7.45 -6.71
C ASN A 314 22.80 8.93 -6.86
N PRO A 315 22.64 9.43 -8.10
CA PRO A 315 22.39 10.85 -8.33
C PRO A 315 20.90 11.22 -8.38
N THR A 316 19.98 10.25 -8.28
CA THR A 316 18.55 10.48 -8.59
C THR A 316 17.60 10.21 -7.44
N ILE A 317 17.95 9.35 -6.47
CA ILE A 317 17.06 9.01 -5.36
C ILE A 317 16.82 10.25 -4.52
N LYS A 318 15.56 10.70 -4.52
CA LYS A 318 15.05 11.83 -3.72
C LYS A 318 14.41 11.33 -2.44
N THR A 319 13.76 10.16 -2.49
CA THR A 319 13.05 9.56 -1.36
C THR A 319 13.57 8.15 -1.12
N LEU A 320 14.17 7.95 0.05
CA LEU A 320 14.64 6.65 0.51
C LEU A 320 13.99 6.32 1.87
N ASP A 321 13.14 5.30 1.88
CA ASP A 321 12.59 4.74 3.10
C ASP A 321 13.22 3.37 3.37
N VAL A 322 14.09 3.32 4.38
CA VAL A 322 14.77 2.10 4.86
C VAL A 322 14.45 1.87 6.33
N SER A 323 13.28 2.32 6.76
CA SER A 323 12.77 2.09 8.11
C SER A 323 12.65 0.59 8.42
N MET A 324 12.73 0.21 9.69
CA MET A 324 12.57 -1.19 10.12
C MET A 324 13.53 -2.15 9.42
N ASN A 325 14.81 -1.79 9.34
CA ASN A 325 15.88 -2.62 8.78
C ASN A 325 16.94 -2.93 9.86
N MET A 326 18.10 -3.43 9.45
CA MET A 326 19.21 -3.80 10.33
C MET A 326 20.43 -2.88 10.12
N ILE A 327 20.20 -1.62 9.72
CA ILE A 327 21.27 -0.67 9.42
C ILE A 327 21.92 -0.24 10.74
N SER A 328 23.24 -0.37 10.81
CA SER A 328 24.08 0.13 11.90
C SER A 328 25.05 1.19 11.39
N ASN A 329 25.85 1.82 12.26
CA ASN A 329 26.71 2.96 11.88
C ASN A 329 27.57 2.73 10.63
N PRO A 330 28.26 1.58 10.45
CA PRO A 330 29.04 1.33 9.22
C PRO A 330 28.16 1.34 7.96
N GLY A 331 26.89 0.95 8.09
CA GLY A 331 25.92 0.90 7.02
C GLY A 331 25.42 2.26 6.54
N LEU A 332 25.72 3.36 7.23
CA LEU A 332 25.42 4.71 6.75
C LEU A 332 26.54 5.33 5.90
N THR A 333 27.68 4.65 5.77
CA THR A 333 28.85 5.20 5.08
C THR A 333 28.50 5.68 3.67
N GLY A 334 28.86 6.93 3.35
CA GLY A 334 28.65 7.52 2.03
C GLY A 334 27.24 8.07 1.78
N ILE A 335 26.30 7.96 2.71
CA ILE A 335 24.96 8.55 2.52
C ILE A 335 25.02 10.07 2.30
N GLY A 336 25.95 10.77 2.96
CA GLY A 336 26.14 12.22 2.85
C GLY A 336 26.53 12.72 1.46
N THR A 337 26.91 11.84 0.53
CA THR A 337 27.23 12.21 -0.86
C THR A 337 26.04 12.12 -1.81
N MET A 338 24.87 11.63 -1.37
CA MET A 338 23.65 11.53 -2.17
C MET A 338 22.99 12.91 -2.34
N SER A 339 23.51 13.69 -3.29
CA SER A 339 23.11 15.10 -3.49
C SER A 339 21.63 15.33 -3.82
N ALA A 340 20.92 14.34 -4.38
CA ALA A 340 19.48 14.46 -4.69
C ALA A 340 18.56 14.09 -3.52
N LEU A 341 19.09 13.52 -2.43
CA LEU A 341 18.31 12.96 -1.34
C LEU A 341 17.60 14.06 -0.53
N GLN A 342 16.27 14.03 -0.53
CA GLN A 342 15.42 15.03 0.12
C GLN A 342 14.64 14.43 1.30
N THR A 343 14.19 13.18 1.15
CA THR A 343 13.44 12.45 2.18
C THR A 343 14.21 11.20 2.55
N LEU A 344 14.64 11.13 3.81
CA LEU A 344 15.36 9.99 4.36
C LEU A 344 14.65 9.48 5.60
N LYS A 345 14.17 8.24 5.55
CA LYS A 345 13.57 7.57 6.70
C LYS A 345 14.43 6.38 7.12
N LEU A 346 14.91 6.45 8.35
CA LEU A 346 15.82 5.52 9.01
C LEU A 346 15.23 5.01 10.33
N SER A 347 13.91 5.14 10.52
CA SER A 347 13.26 4.75 11.77
C SER A 347 13.47 3.26 12.07
N GLN A 348 13.49 2.89 13.35
CA GLN A 348 13.60 1.49 13.79
C GLN A 348 14.79 0.73 13.17
N ASN A 349 15.99 1.35 13.22
CA ASN A 349 17.26 0.74 12.84
C ASN A 349 18.20 0.59 14.06
N TRP A 350 19.46 0.29 13.80
CA TRP A 350 20.51 0.07 14.81
C TRP A 350 21.55 1.19 14.83
N ILE A 351 21.12 2.42 14.53
CA ILE A 351 21.99 3.58 14.37
C ILE A 351 22.22 4.27 15.72
N THR A 352 23.46 4.67 15.99
CA THR A 352 23.81 5.48 17.16
C THR A 352 24.62 6.72 16.80
N ASP A 353 25.29 6.69 15.65
CA ASP A 353 26.12 7.76 15.13
C ASP A 353 25.66 8.12 13.71
N ILE A 354 25.23 9.36 13.55
CA ILE A 354 24.76 9.92 12.30
C ILE A 354 25.76 10.87 11.64
N THR A 355 27.02 10.89 12.09
CA THR A 355 28.12 11.62 11.44
C THR A 355 28.17 11.41 9.92
N PRO A 356 27.89 10.21 9.36
CA PRO A 356 27.85 10.02 7.90
C PRO A 356 26.80 10.86 7.15
N LEU A 357 25.81 11.45 7.84
CA LEU A 357 24.87 12.40 7.24
C LEU A 357 25.48 13.79 7.04
N THR A 358 26.64 14.09 7.61
CA THR A 358 27.36 15.35 7.40
C THR A 358 27.58 15.56 5.90
N GLY A 359 27.24 16.75 5.38
CA GLY A 359 27.33 17.07 3.96
C GLY A 359 26.09 16.70 3.12
N SER A 360 25.12 15.97 3.68
CA SER A 360 23.77 15.93 3.11
C SER A 360 23.22 17.35 3.25
N LYS A 361 23.02 18.07 2.15
CA LYS A 361 22.56 19.48 2.15
C LYS A 361 21.18 19.67 1.51
N SER A 362 20.63 18.60 0.98
CA SER A 362 19.35 18.58 0.26
C SER A 362 18.21 18.02 1.09
N LEU A 363 18.44 17.59 2.33
CA LEU A 363 17.41 16.97 3.15
C LEU A 363 16.34 17.99 3.56
N ILE A 364 15.08 17.60 3.35
CA ILE A 364 13.87 18.34 3.69
C ILE A 364 13.11 17.60 4.80
N TYR A 365 13.12 16.27 4.76
CA TYR A 365 12.45 15.40 5.71
C TYR A 365 13.41 14.31 6.19
N VAL A 366 13.58 14.21 7.51
CA VAL A 366 14.40 13.18 8.15
C VAL A 366 13.61 12.52 9.28
N ASP A 367 13.58 11.19 9.26
CA ASP A 367 13.03 10.37 10.35
C ASP A 367 14.10 9.41 10.87
N LEU A 368 14.50 9.63 12.12
CA LEU A 368 15.50 8.88 12.90
C LEU A 368 14.85 8.18 14.10
N SER A 369 13.52 8.09 14.14
CA SER A 369 12.79 7.60 15.30
C SER A 369 13.15 6.16 15.67
N TYR A 370 13.00 5.81 16.95
CA TYR A 370 13.18 4.43 17.43
C TYR A 370 14.53 3.79 17.07
N ASN A 371 15.62 4.56 17.06
CA ASN A 371 16.98 4.01 16.98
C ASN A 371 17.57 3.65 18.36
N TYR A 372 16.75 3.72 19.41
CA TYR A 372 17.05 3.22 20.76
C TYR A 372 17.04 1.69 20.84
N GLY A 373 17.88 1.13 21.71
CA GLY A 373 17.83 -0.27 22.09
C GLY A 373 18.81 -0.59 23.21
N LYS A 374 18.99 -1.88 23.48
CA LYS A 374 20.04 -2.38 24.39
C LYS A 374 21.05 -3.23 23.62
N ASN A 375 22.31 -3.07 23.96
CA ASN A 375 23.38 -3.97 23.53
C ASN A 375 23.26 -5.32 24.25
N ALA A 376 24.06 -6.31 23.83
CA ALA A 376 24.07 -7.64 24.44
C ALA A 376 24.46 -7.63 25.94
N ASP A 377 25.19 -6.60 26.38
CA ASP A 377 25.58 -6.36 27.77
C ASP A 377 24.56 -5.53 28.56
N ASN A 378 23.36 -5.30 28.01
CA ASN A 378 22.28 -4.46 28.53
C ASN A 378 22.58 -2.95 28.59
N THR A 379 23.70 -2.47 28.04
CA THR A 379 23.95 -1.03 27.92
C THR A 379 23.02 -0.41 26.87
N GLU A 380 22.56 0.81 27.12
CA GLU A 380 21.67 1.52 26.18
C GLU A 380 22.46 1.99 24.95
N ARG A 381 21.85 1.82 23.78
CA ARG A 381 22.31 2.37 22.51
C ARG A 381 21.22 3.23 21.91
N GLY A 382 21.62 4.24 21.14
CA GLY A 382 20.71 5.13 20.44
C GLY A 382 21.43 6.41 20.02
N ILE A 383 20.75 7.22 19.23
CA ILE A 383 21.30 8.49 18.73
C ILE A 383 21.35 9.49 19.89
N LYS A 384 22.49 10.18 20.04
CA LYS A 384 22.71 11.18 21.10
C LYS A 384 22.95 12.59 20.56
N ASP A 385 23.51 12.68 19.36
CA ASP A 385 23.94 13.91 18.74
C ASP A 385 23.21 14.11 17.40
N LEU A 386 22.62 15.29 17.23
CA LEU A 386 21.93 15.72 16.00
C LEU A 386 22.77 16.68 15.16
N SER A 387 23.97 17.06 15.63
CA SER A 387 24.85 18.04 14.96
C SER A 387 25.14 17.78 13.49
N PRO A 388 25.25 16.52 13.01
CA PRO A 388 25.47 16.24 11.60
C PRO A 388 24.34 16.72 10.65
N LEU A 389 23.14 17.01 11.18
CA LEU A 389 22.01 17.48 10.39
C LEU A 389 21.98 19.01 10.23
N PHE A 390 22.68 19.76 11.07
CA PHE A 390 22.48 21.22 11.18
C PHE A 390 23.00 22.03 9.98
N GLU A 391 23.69 21.41 9.03
CA GLU A 391 23.98 22.01 7.72
C GLU A 391 22.75 22.05 6.78
N ASN A 392 21.69 21.29 7.08
CA ASN A 392 20.45 21.24 6.29
C ASN A 392 19.52 22.41 6.63
N GLN A 393 19.90 23.62 6.22
CA GLN A 393 19.10 24.83 6.49
C GLN A 393 17.70 24.80 5.84
N HIS A 394 17.48 23.91 4.88
CA HIS A 394 16.19 23.67 4.23
C HIS A 394 15.34 22.57 4.89
N LEU A 395 15.83 21.94 5.96
CA LEU A 395 15.12 20.87 6.66
C LEU A 395 13.82 21.42 7.27
N LYS A 396 12.69 20.84 6.89
CA LYS A 396 11.36 21.24 7.36
C LYS A 396 10.82 20.32 8.43
N THR A 397 11.20 19.05 8.38
CA THR A 397 10.69 18.01 9.27
C THR A 397 11.84 17.16 9.81
N LEU A 398 11.95 17.13 11.13
CA LEU A 398 12.88 16.27 11.85
C LEU A 398 12.11 15.47 12.90
N ILE A 399 12.10 14.15 12.73
CA ILE A 399 11.52 13.20 13.68
C ILE A 399 12.67 12.39 14.27
N ALA A 400 12.88 12.48 15.58
CA ALA A 400 13.94 11.76 16.29
C ALA A 400 13.47 11.27 17.67
N ASN A 401 12.18 10.93 17.80
CA ASN A 401 11.62 10.37 19.02
C ASN A 401 12.16 8.97 19.34
N HIS A 402 12.12 8.57 20.61
CA HIS A 402 12.68 7.31 21.12
C HIS A 402 14.17 7.12 20.77
N ASN A 403 15.00 8.04 21.27
CA ASN A 403 16.45 8.02 21.15
C ASN A 403 17.12 8.32 22.51
N LEU A 404 18.41 8.64 22.50
CA LEU A 404 19.20 9.00 23.68
C LEU A 404 19.65 10.47 23.65
N ILE A 405 18.92 11.34 22.96
CA ILE A 405 19.33 12.73 22.71
C ILE A 405 19.30 13.51 24.02
N THR A 406 20.40 14.18 24.34
CA THR A 406 20.55 14.98 25.57
C THR A 406 20.66 16.47 25.30
N SER A 407 21.06 16.86 24.10
CA SER A 407 21.28 18.24 23.67
C SER A 407 20.74 18.46 22.26
N ILE A 408 20.27 19.69 22.02
CA ILE A 408 19.86 20.21 20.71
C ILE A 408 20.68 21.47 20.36
N GLU A 409 21.87 21.62 20.94
CA GLU A 409 22.77 22.72 20.64
C GLU A 409 23.12 22.78 19.15
N GLY A 410 22.79 23.89 18.47
CA GLY A 410 22.99 24.05 17.02
C GLY A 410 21.72 23.87 16.18
N ILE A 411 20.61 23.41 16.78
CA ILE A 411 19.33 23.24 16.08
C ILE A 411 18.77 24.56 15.52
N GLU A 412 19.18 25.71 16.09
CA GLU A 412 18.84 27.05 15.61
C GLU A 412 19.32 27.32 14.17
N ALA A 413 20.26 26.53 13.65
CA ALA A 413 20.69 26.58 12.25
C ALA A 413 19.63 26.06 11.26
N LEU A 414 18.66 25.27 11.73
CA LEU A 414 17.57 24.72 10.91
C LEU A 414 16.45 25.76 10.73
N ILE A 415 16.76 26.84 10.02
CA ILE A 415 15.90 28.03 9.90
C ILE A 415 14.54 27.77 9.20
N GLU A 416 14.42 26.70 8.42
CA GLU A 416 13.18 26.29 7.75
C GLU A 416 12.38 25.24 8.52
N LEU A 417 12.79 24.86 9.73
CA LEU A 417 12.16 23.79 10.50
C LEU A 417 10.73 24.18 10.93
N THR A 418 9.77 23.34 10.56
CA THR A 418 8.34 23.55 10.85
C THR A 418 7.76 22.46 11.76
N TYR A 419 8.36 21.26 11.75
CA TYR A 419 7.95 20.12 12.55
C TYR A 419 9.16 19.49 13.21
N LEU A 420 9.13 19.40 14.53
CA LEU A 420 10.16 18.77 15.35
C LEU A 420 9.53 17.81 16.35
N ASP A 421 9.89 16.53 16.26
CA ASP A 421 9.51 15.52 17.25
C ASP A 421 10.76 14.92 17.92
N LEU A 422 10.87 15.17 19.22
CA LEU A 422 11.93 14.75 20.12
C LEU A 422 11.35 13.99 21.33
N THR A 423 10.14 13.46 21.19
CA THR A 423 9.46 12.67 22.22
C THR A 423 10.31 11.50 22.70
N ASP A 424 10.25 11.15 23.98
CA ASP A 424 11.01 10.02 24.56
C ASP A 424 12.53 10.15 24.35
N ASN A 425 13.11 11.20 24.94
CA ASN A 425 14.55 11.48 24.94
C ASN A 425 15.01 11.96 26.35
N TYR A 426 16.22 12.51 26.45
CA TYR A 426 16.84 12.93 27.71
C TYR A 426 17.18 14.43 27.75
N ILE A 427 16.46 15.24 26.96
CA ILE A 427 16.71 16.68 26.79
C ILE A 427 16.28 17.41 28.06
N SER A 428 17.14 18.32 28.54
CA SER A 428 16.86 19.14 29.74
C SER A 428 16.78 20.64 29.48
N SER A 429 17.33 21.10 28.36
CA SER A 429 17.34 22.51 27.96
C SER A 429 16.83 22.65 26.54
N ILE A 430 16.02 23.70 26.33
CA ILE A 430 15.47 24.08 25.02
C ILE A 430 15.82 25.53 24.65
N GLY A 431 16.89 26.08 25.24
CA GLY A 431 17.31 27.48 25.04
C GLY A 431 17.49 27.86 23.55
N GLN A 432 17.97 26.91 22.76
CA GLN A 432 18.20 27.04 21.32
C GLN A 432 16.92 27.23 20.50
N LEU A 433 15.74 26.88 21.04
CA LEU A 433 14.47 27.07 20.36
C LEU A 433 13.92 28.51 20.47
N SER A 434 14.61 29.40 21.19
CA SER A 434 14.24 30.82 21.30
C SER A 434 14.20 31.57 19.97
N GLY A 435 14.87 31.05 18.94
CA GLY A 435 14.89 31.58 17.57
C GLY A 435 14.17 30.72 16.52
N ALA A 436 13.44 29.67 16.90
CA ALA A 436 12.80 28.72 15.97
C ALA A 436 11.55 29.35 15.29
N GLY A 437 11.79 30.36 14.46
CA GLY A 437 10.76 31.30 13.99
C GLY A 437 9.71 30.69 13.08
N LYS A 438 9.97 29.55 12.44
CA LYS A 438 9.02 28.85 11.55
C LYS A 438 8.40 27.60 12.19
N LEU A 439 8.79 27.26 13.41
CA LEU A 439 8.38 26.01 14.03
C LEU A 439 6.88 26.06 14.37
N GLU A 440 6.10 25.19 13.75
CA GLU A 440 4.65 25.11 13.95
C GLU A 440 4.25 23.98 14.89
N THR A 441 5.00 22.88 14.89
CA THR A 441 4.77 21.71 15.74
C THR A 441 6.03 21.32 16.47
N LEU A 442 5.93 21.22 17.79
CA LEU A 442 7.00 20.81 18.69
C LEU A 442 6.48 19.75 19.65
N LEU A 443 6.94 18.51 19.45
CA LEU A 443 6.65 17.38 20.32
C LEU A 443 7.92 17.03 21.10
N ILE A 444 7.89 17.20 22.42
CA ILE A 444 9.01 16.93 23.33
C ILE A 444 8.52 16.22 24.59
N ARG A 445 7.50 15.36 24.43
CA ARG A 445 6.93 14.56 25.50
C ARG A 445 8.02 13.64 26.09
N ASN A 446 7.92 13.32 27.37
CA ASN A 446 8.82 12.40 28.08
C ASN A 446 10.30 12.77 27.94
N ASN A 447 10.66 13.92 28.49
CA ASN A 447 12.02 14.46 28.54
C ASN A 447 12.32 14.97 29.96
N LYS A 448 13.36 15.79 30.14
CA LYS A 448 13.81 16.34 31.44
C LYS A 448 13.70 17.86 31.52
N ILE A 449 12.83 18.48 30.73
CA ILE A 449 12.67 19.93 30.64
C ILE A 449 12.04 20.46 31.92
N THR A 450 12.56 21.57 32.46
CA THR A 450 12.06 22.20 33.69
C THR A 450 11.37 23.54 33.46
N MET A 451 11.62 24.20 32.33
CA MET A 451 11.12 25.54 32.06
C MET A 451 10.88 25.77 30.56
N LEU A 452 9.86 26.57 30.26
CA LEU A 452 9.45 26.92 28.91
C LEU A 452 9.88 28.32 28.47
N GLU A 453 10.59 29.09 29.29
CA GLU A 453 11.01 30.47 29.00
C GLU A 453 11.57 30.70 27.59
N PRO A 454 12.37 29.80 27.00
CA PRO A 454 12.84 29.98 25.63
C PRO A 454 11.72 30.10 24.58
N LEU A 455 10.50 29.62 24.86
CA LEU A 455 9.34 29.70 23.96
C LEU A 455 8.49 30.96 24.16
N ARG A 456 8.87 31.86 25.08
CA ARG A 456 8.11 33.08 25.38
C ARG A 456 7.92 33.94 24.14
N GLY A 457 6.67 34.33 23.90
CA GLY A 457 6.30 35.18 22.76
C GLY A 457 6.37 34.47 21.41
N ASN A 458 6.53 33.14 21.36
CA ASN A 458 6.55 32.42 20.09
C ASN A 458 5.22 32.62 19.34
N ALA A 459 5.31 33.18 18.14
CA ALA A 459 4.17 33.59 17.34
C ALA A 459 3.79 32.59 16.22
N THR A 460 4.48 31.46 16.11
CA THR A 460 4.28 30.48 15.03
C THR A 460 3.91 29.08 15.51
N LEU A 461 4.26 28.72 16.74
CA LEU A 461 4.02 27.40 17.30
C LEU A 461 2.52 27.19 17.56
N LYS A 462 1.92 26.28 16.80
CA LYS A 462 0.50 25.91 16.85
C LYS A 462 0.27 24.70 17.74
N THR A 463 1.18 23.74 17.73
CA THR A 463 1.10 22.51 18.52
C THR A 463 2.34 22.35 19.40
N LEU A 464 2.12 22.23 20.70
CA LEU A 464 3.15 21.97 21.70
C LEU A 464 2.74 20.76 22.55
N ASP A 465 3.53 19.69 22.53
CA ASP A 465 3.41 18.62 23.53
C ASP A 465 4.67 18.56 24.39
N VAL A 466 4.51 18.93 25.66
CA VAL A 466 5.53 18.89 26.71
C VAL A 466 5.11 17.98 27.86
N SER A 467 4.17 17.06 27.63
CA SER A 467 3.72 16.09 28.64
C SER A 467 4.89 15.26 29.16
N MET A 468 4.78 14.72 30.38
CA MET A 468 5.82 13.89 31.02
C MET A 468 7.19 14.60 31.11
N ASN A 469 7.21 15.85 31.53
CA ASN A 469 8.45 16.60 31.79
C ASN A 469 8.53 16.99 33.28
N LYS A 470 9.39 17.96 33.62
CA LYS A 470 9.60 18.47 34.98
C LYS A 470 9.22 19.95 35.09
N ILE A 471 8.27 20.40 34.27
CA ILE A 471 7.85 21.80 34.20
C ILE A 471 6.92 22.11 35.37
N ILE A 472 7.21 23.19 36.09
CA ILE A 472 6.42 23.63 37.25
C ILE A 472 5.51 24.82 36.93
N ASP A 473 5.86 25.60 35.89
CA ASP A 473 5.22 26.87 35.52
C ASP A 473 4.93 26.88 34.01
N PHE A 474 3.69 27.23 33.67
CA PHE A 474 3.17 27.29 32.32
C PHE A 474 2.77 28.73 31.89
N ASP A 475 3.08 29.78 32.66
CA ASP A 475 2.72 31.16 32.34
C ASP A 475 3.21 31.64 30.96
N VAL A 476 4.31 31.05 30.48
CA VAL A 476 4.85 31.31 29.14
C VAL A 476 3.80 31.10 28.04
N ILE A 477 2.90 30.13 28.17
CA ILE A 477 1.92 29.82 27.10
C ILE A 477 0.93 30.96 26.86
N LYS A 478 0.68 31.82 27.87
CA LYS A 478 -0.18 33.02 27.71
C LYS A 478 0.36 34.00 26.68
N THR A 479 1.67 33.95 26.43
CA THR A 479 2.36 34.82 25.46
C THR A 479 2.42 34.21 24.07
N MET A 480 2.04 32.94 23.89
CA MET A 480 2.16 32.21 22.63
C MET A 480 0.86 32.32 21.83
N THR A 481 0.73 33.41 21.07
CA THR A 481 -0.54 33.81 20.44
C THR A 481 -1.04 32.88 19.33
N ALA A 482 -0.17 32.04 18.78
CA ALA A 482 -0.54 31.07 17.74
C ALA A 482 -0.87 29.68 18.28
N LEU A 483 -0.67 29.44 19.58
CA LEU A 483 -0.81 28.11 20.18
C LEU A 483 -2.28 27.67 20.15
N GLN A 484 -2.53 26.52 19.54
CA GLN A 484 -3.85 25.92 19.40
C GLN A 484 -3.94 24.59 20.14
N ARG A 485 -2.85 23.82 20.20
CA ARG A 485 -2.82 22.49 20.81
C ARG A 485 -1.76 22.40 21.88
N LEU A 486 -2.16 22.00 23.09
CA LEU A 486 -1.26 21.82 24.23
C LEU A 486 -1.40 20.43 24.86
N GLY A 487 -0.31 19.68 24.88
CA GLY A 487 -0.09 18.54 25.76
C GLY A 487 0.82 18.95 26.92
N TRP A 488 0.37 18.76 28.17
CA TRP A 488 1.09 19.22 29.37
C TRP A 488 1.05 18.25 30.55
N LYS A 489 0.28 17.16 30.45
CA LYS A 489 0.01 16.25 31.58
C LYS A 489 1.30 15.62 32.08
N GLU A 490 1.25 15.09 33.31
CA GLU A 490 2.39 14.41 33.94
C GLU A 490 3.62 15.34 34.13
N ASN A 491 3.36 16.62 34.36
CA ASN A 491 4.33 17.60 34.85
C ASN A 491 4.02 17.94 36.32
N PRO A 492 5.04 18.29 37.15
CA PRO A 492 4.86 18.72 38.54
C PRO A 492 4.36 20.17 38.65
N VAL A 493 3.27 20.49 37.95
CA VAL A 493 2.70 21.84 37.84
C VAL A 493 2.25 22.35 39.21
N GLN A 494 2.68 23.55 39.60
CA GLN A 494 2.31 24.15 40.88
C GLN A 494 0.91 24.78 40.84
N ASP A 495 0.53 25.37 39.70
CA ASP A 495 -0.77 25.97 39.46
C ASP A 495 -1.21 25.78 38.00
N ILE A 496 -2.48 25.49 37.80
CA ILE A 496 -3.10 25.24 36.50
C ILE A 496 -3.86 26.44 35.93
N ILE A 497 -3.88 27.61 36.60
CA ILE A 497 -4.58 28.82 36.11
C ILE A 497 -4.29 29.08 34.63
N SER A 498 -3.03 29.07 34.24
CA SER A 498 -2.59 29.40 32.88
C SER A 498 -3.06 28.36 31.85
N ILE A 499 -3.18 27.11 32.29
CA ILE A 499 -3.71 26.01 31.50
C ILE A 499 -5.24 26.12 31.39
N ASP A 500 -5.93 26.48 32.46
CA ASP A 500 -7.39 26.65 32.47
C ASP A 500 -7.82 27.87 31.63
N GLU A 501 -7.09 28.98 31.70
CA GLU A 501 -7.26 30.12 30.79
C GLU A 501 -7.12 29.68 29.32
N PHE A 502 -6.09 28.89 29.02
CA PHE A 502 -5.88 28.34 27.68
C PHE A 502 -7.07 27.49 27.22
N LYS A 503 -7.62 26.59 28.07
CA LYS A 503 -8.81 25.76 27.73
C LYS A 503 -10.02 26.57 27.26
N THR A 504 -10.18 27.78 27.79
CA THR A 504 -11.35 28.63 27.48
C THR A 504 -11.16 29.47 26.22
N SER A 505 -9.99 29.43 25.60
CA SER A 505 -9.69 30.20 24.40
C SER A 505 -10.37 29.59 23.15
N PRO A 506 -10.95 30.39 22.25
CA PRO A 506 -11.58 29.86 21.04
C PRO A 506 -10.59 29.12 20.14
N GLY A 507 -10.97 27.92 19.66
CA GLY A 507 -10.16 27.15 18.72
C GLY A 507 -8.95 26.43 19.32
N THR A 508 -8.85 26.38 20.65
CA THR A 508 -7.79 25.62 21.34
C THR A 508 -8.26 24.23 21.76
N GLU A 509 -7.37 23.24 21.65
CA GLU A 509 -7.58 21.86 22.08
C GLU A 509 -6.50 21.48 23.11
N ILE A 510 -6.92 20.90 24.23
CA ILE A 510 -5.98 20.23 25.15
C ILE A 510 -6.02 18.75 24.83
N ASN A 511 -4.89 18.22 24.36
CA ASN A 511 -4.79 16.80 24.07
C ASN A 511 -4.62 16.07 25.41
N ASN A 512 -5.50 15.10 25.67
CA ASN A 512 -5.62 14.50 26.99
C ASN A 512 -4.59 13.40 27.29
N GLY A 513 -3.60 13.20 26.41
CA GLY A 513 -2.74 12.02 26.46
C GLY A 513 -3.46 10.83 25.86
#